data_AF-A0A165Z9X5-F1
#
_entry.id   AF-A0A165Z9X5-F1
#
_cell.length_a   1.000
_cell.length_b   1.000
_cell.length_c   1.000
_cell.angle_alpha   90.00
_cell.angle_beta   90.00
_cell.angle_gamma   90.00
#
_symmetry.space_group_name_H-M   'P 1'
#
loop_
_entity.id
_entity.type
_entity.pdbx_description
1 polymer ?
#
loop_
_entity_poly.entity_id
_entity_poly.type
_entity_poly.pdbx_seq_one_letter_code
_entity_poly.pdbx_strand_id
1 'polypeptide(L)'
;MSTANLGRDLGPFQPMRKAEHQFKAYVKPVHDDPAGAVAKLRRLHRDTPIGAENVEFYAWTDKMGCVVPGLVQVLGEYIWRKLIAADVLSVYFDIILREDFWPRDWYFVCPVIEGMTGIVRYAVDAKDKETGRVLLARAPQLWRNIWEHRHQFKSLRTYMDRDDNYPEPLVELIDDYATLYYLHHEVAPPLETYMPHVAIHAWMIYDQNGPVNTVNKAYACVINCSGDPKERLFSDILLSPSGVGAEGVVLRLKREFQGTQTAAMLNQSNALLLPLASFLEPLRYFGKHALMAEVSFMVDRFRDSPGTAAEKTSAYTIVLGFLK
;
A
#
# COMPACT_ATOMS: atom_id res chain seq x y z
N MET A 1 0.30 -24.06 22.06
CA MET A 1 -0.85 -23.72 21.18
C MET A 1 -0.36 -23.79 19.76
N SER A 2 -1.06 -24.45 18.84
CA SER A 2 -0.63 -24.51 17.44
C SER A 2 -0.92 -23.17 16.75
N THR A 3 -0.08 -22.76 15.81
CA THR A 3 -0.21 -21.53 15.01
C THR A 3 -1.55 -21.45 14.26
N ALA A 4 -2.16 -22.60 13.94
CA ALA A 4 -3.47 -22.69 13.30
C ALA A 4 -4.64 -22.23 14.20
N ASN A 5 -4.48 -22.24 15.53
CA ASN A 5 -5.52 -21.79 16.46
C ASN A 5 -5.46 -20.29 16.75
N LEU A 6 -4.32 -19.64 16.55
CA LEU A 6 -4.18 -18.19 16.77
C LEU A 6 -5.01 -17.41 15.73
N GLY A 7 -5.03 -17.81 14.46
CA GLY A 7 -5.82 -17.11 13.43
C GLY A 7 -7.34 -17.29 13.53
N ARG A 8 -7.84 -18.28 14.28
CA ARG A 8 -9.29 -18.53 14.46
C ARG A 8 -9.87 -17.84 15.69
N ASP A 9 -9.10 -17.80 16.78
CA ASP A 9 -9.53 -17.15 18.03
C ASP A 9 -9.05 -15.68 18.11
N LEU A 10 -8.08 -15.29 17.27
CA LEU A 10 -7.42 -13.98 17.23
C LEU A 10 -7.31 -13.45 15.77
N GLY A 11 -8.43 -13.39 15.03
CA GLY A 11 -8.48 -12.49 13.87
C GLY A 11 -8.03 -11.07 14.29
N PRO A 12 -7.63 -10.16 13.37
CA PRO A 12 -7.15 -8.82 13.73
C PRO A 12 -8.21 -8.25 14.62
N PHE A 13 -7.82 -8.06 15.88
CA PHE A 13 -8.77 -7.93 16.95
C PHE A 13 -9.61 -6.71 16.63
N GLN A 14 -10.90 -6.97 16.48
CA GLN A 14 -11.91 -6.05 15.96
C GLN A 14 -11.60 -4.58 16.27
N PRO A 15 -11.81 -3.66 15.31
CA PRO A 15 -11.61 -2.23 15.53
C PRO A 15 -12.15 -1.84 16.89
N MET A 16 -11.33 -1.12 17.69
CA MET A 16 -11.47 -0.82 19.13
C MET A 16 -12.80 -0.19 19.60
N ARG A 17 -13.84 -0.20 18.78
CA ARG A 17 -15.13 0.46 18.96
C ARG A 17 -16.11 -0.29 19.87
N LYS A 18 -15.81 -1.47 20.43
CA LYS A 18 -16.81 -2.23 21.22
C LYS A 18 -16.40 -2.85 22.57
N ALA A 19 -15.20 -2.61 23.13
CA ALA A 19 -14.91 -3.13 24.48
C ALA A 19 -13.95 -2.26 25.32
N GLU A 20 -14.46 -1.68 26.41
CA GLU A 20 -13.67 -0.97 27.44
C GLU A 20 -12.51 -1.82 27.99
N HIS A 21 -12.69 -3.15 28.05
CA HIS A 21 -11.66 -4.10 28.45
C HIS A 21 -10.46 -4.12 27.48
N GLN A 22 -10.68 -4.01 26.18
CA GLN A 22 -9.59 -3.97 25.19
C GLN A 22 -8.82 -2.65 25.27
N PHE A 23 -9.50 -1.51 25.44
CA PHE A 23 -8.82 -0.24 25.68
C PHE A 23 -7.91 -0.28 26.91
N LYS A 24 -8.40 -0.82 28.04
CA LYS A 24 -7.60 -0.96 29.27
C LYS A 24 -6.43 -1.94 29.14
N ALA A 25 -6.55 -2.99 28.33
CA ALA A 25 -5.52 -4.01 28.19
C ALA A 25 -4.47 -3.72 27.09
N TYR A 26 -4.85 -2.97 26.05
CA TYR A 26 -4.02 -2.74 24.86
C TYR A 26 -3.54 -1.30 24.75
N VAL A 27 -4.45 -0.32 24.92
CA VAL A 27 -4.15 1.10 24.73
C VAL A 27 -3.50 1.71 25.96
N LYS A 28 -4.08 1.44 27.14
CA LYS A 28 -3.64 2.05 28.40
C LYS A 28 -2.15 1.84 28.71
N PRO A 29 -1.54 0.65 28.52
CA PRO A 29 -0.11 0.48 28.78
C PRO A 29 0.79 1.35 27.88
N VAL A 30 0.43 1.51 26.61
CA VAL A 30 1.17 2.36 25.66
C VAL A 30 0.92 3.83 25.96
N HIS A 31 -0.29 4.18 26.35
CA HIS A 31 -0.67 5.54 26.75
C HIS A 31 0.07 6.00 28.02
N ASP A 32 0.08 5.16 29.05
CA ASP A 32 0.62 5.48 30.38
C ASP A 32 2.15 5.54 30.36
N ASP A 33 2.81 4.65 29.60
CA ASP A 33 4.27 4.63 29.43
C ASP A 33 4.69 4.36 27.97
N PRO A 34 4.61 5.37 27.08
CA PRO A 34 4.99 5.21 25.67
C PRO A 34 6.46 4.81 25.48
N ALA A 35 7.35 5.33 26.32
CA ALA A 35 8.78 5.04 26.24
C ALA A 35 9.07 3.59 26.64
N GLY A 36 8.48 3.11 27.73
CA GLY A 36 8.56 1.71 28.13
C GLY A 36 7.94 0.76 27.10
N ALA A 37 6.85 1.16 26.45
CA ALA A 37 6.23 0.37 25.39
C ALA A 37 7.15 0.18 24.17
N VAL A 38 7.80 1.26 23.72
CA VAL A 38 8.78 1.20 22.62
C VAL A 38 10.03 0.44 23.04
N ALA A 39 10.53 0.64 24.27
CA ALA A 39 11.67 -0.12 24.79
C ALA A 39 11.38 -1.62 24.86
N LYS A 40 10.17 -2.00 25.26
CA LYS A 40 9.71 -3.40 25.26
C LYS A 40 9.66 -3.98 23.84
N LEU A 41 9.10 -3.23 22.88
CA LEU A 41 9.06 -3.66 21.48
C LEU A 41 10.48 -3.87 20.93
N ARG A 42 11.39 -2.91 21.17
CA ARG A 42 12.79 -2.98 20.76
C ARG A 42 13.51 -4.18 21.37
N ARG A 43 13.27 -4.48 22.65
CA ARG A 43 13.81 -5.65 23.34
C ARG A 43 13.30 -6.95 22.71
N LEU A 44 11.98 -7.07 22.53
CA LEU A 44 11.37 -8.25 21.92
C LEU A 44 11.88 -8.51 20.50
N HIS A 45 12.07 -7.45 19.71
CA HIS A 45 12.69 -7.56 18.39
C HIS A 45 14.13 -8.09 18.47
N ARG A 46 14.96 -7.52 19.35
CA ARG A 46 16.37 -7.91 19.53
C ARG A 46 16.52 -9.35 20.05
N ASP A 47 15.67 -9.74 21.00
CA ASP A 47 15.74 -11.03 21.68
C ASP A 47 15.11 -12.16 20.84
N THR A 48 14.47 -11.84 19.72
CA THR A 48 13.89 -12.83 18.79
C THR A 48 14.85 -13.08 17.63
N PRO A 49 15.52 -14.25 17.57
CA PRO A 49 16.42 -14.60 16.47
C PRO A 49 15.70 -14.61 15.11
N ILE A 50 16.48 -14.41 14.05
CA ILE A 50 16.00 -14.57 12.67
C ILE A 50 15.50 -16.02 12.48
N GLY A 51 14.33 -16.16 11.87
CA GLY A 51 13.62 -17.42 11.65
C GLY A 51 12.86 -17.95 12.88
N ALA A 52 12.98 -17.32 14.05
CA ALA A 52 12.30 -17.76 15.26
C ALA A 52 10.91 -17.10 15.42
N GLU A 53 9.95 -17.91 15.87
CA GLU A 53 8.66 -17.44 16.36
C GLU A 53 8.78 -16.98 17.82
N ASN A 54 8.19 -15.83 18.14
CA ASN A 54 8.09 -15.33 19.51
C ASN A 54 6.68 -14.79 19.74
N VAL A 55 5.88 -15.55 20.48
CA VAL A 55 4.47 -15.22 20.76
C VAL A 55 4.33 -13.89 21.50
N GLU A 56 5.25 -13.58 22.44
CA GLU A 56 5.20 -12.30 23.14
C GLU A 56 5.51 -11.14 22.18
N PHE A 57 6.47 -11.33 21.28
CA PHE A 57 6.77 -10.33 20.25
C PHE A 57 5.56 -10.07 19.36
N TYR A 58 4.90 -11.14 18.88
CA TYR A 58 3.73 -11.05 18.01
C TYR A 58 2.54 -10.36 18.69
N ALA A 59 2.26 -10.74 19.94
CA ALA A 59 1.20 -10.12 20.72
C ALA A 59 1.51 -8.65 21.05
N TRP A 60 2.79 -8.29 21.20
CA TRP A 60 3.19 -6.90 21.45
C TRP A 60 3.16 -6.03 20.18
N THR A 61 3.53 -6.58 19.02
CA THR A 61 3.37 -5.88 17.74
C THR A 61 1.91 -5.66 17.38
N ASP A 62 1.05 -6.64 17.64
CA ASP A 62 -0.39 -6.50 17.46
C ASP A 62 -0.95 -5.38 18.35
N LYS A 63 -0.60 -5.37 19.64
CA LYS A 63 -0.92 -4.26 20.57
C LYS A 63 -0.51 -2.90 20.03
N MET A 64 0.73 -2.78 19.57
CA MET A 64 1.23 -1.53 19.00
C MET A 64 0.50 -1.21 17.68
N GLY A 65 0.23 -2.18 16.82
CA GLY A 65 -0.50 -2.02 15.56
C GLY A 65 -1.98 -1.66 15.72
N CYS A 66 -2.63 -2.00 16.83
CA CYS A 66 -3.98 -1.48 17.12
C CYS A 66 -3.93 -0.03 17.61
N VAL A 67 -2.91 0.31 18.41
CA VAL A 67 -2.80 1.61 19.05
C VAL A 67 -2.36 2.65 18.02
N VAL A 68 -1.26 2.39 17.33
CA VAL A 68 -0.54 3.36 16.50
C VAL A 68 -1.41 3.97 15.38
N PRO A 69 -2.18 3.22 14.56
CA PRO A 69 -3.06 3.80 13.53
C PRO A 69 -4.25 4.58 14.09
N GLY A 70 -4.78 4.18 15.25
CA GLY A 70 -5.95 4.80 15.89
C GLY A 70 -5.64 6.01 16.77
N LEU A 71 -4.36 6.24 17.09
CA LEU A 71 -3.94 7.22 18.10
C LEU A 71 -4.24 8.67 17.73
N VAL A 72 -4.14 9.06 16.44
CA VAL A 72 -4.36 10.46 16.02
C VAL A 72 -5.80 10.90 16.35
N GLN A 73 -6.77 10.04 16.04
CA GLN A 73 -8.20 10.36 16.20
C GLN A 73 -8.69 10.21 17.64
N VAL A 74 -8.06 9.32 18.43
CA VAL A 74 -8.59 8.91 19.75
C VAL A 74 -7.84 9.55 20.92
N LEU A 75 -6.51 9.74 20.84
CA LEU A 75 -5.69 10.14 22.00
C LEU A 75 -4.83 11.39 21.78
N GLY A 76 -4.81 11.94 20.56
CA GLY A 76 -4.22 13.25 20.24
C GLY A 76 -2.70 13.25 20.02
N GLU A 77 -2.18 14.39 19.55
CA GLU A 77 -0.77 14.55 19.13
C GLU A 77 0.27 14.31 20.24
N TYR A 78 -0.11 14.47 21.51
CA TYR A 78 0.83 14.42 22.63
C TYR A 78 1.51 13.05 22.77
N ILE A 79 0.74 11.97 22.62
CA ILE A 79 1.27 10.61 22.72
C ILE A 79 2.20 10.30 21.56
N TRP A 80 1.85 10.78 20.36
CA TRP A 80 2.71 10.64 19.19
C TRP A 80 4.08 11.25 19.40
N ARG A 81 4.16 12.48 19.91
CA ARG A 81 5.44 13.12 20.21
C ARG A 81 6.28 12.28 21.18
N LYS A 82 5.64 11.64 22.18
CA LYS A 82 6.35 10.72 23.10
C LYS A 82 6.85 9.45 22.41
N LEU A 83 6.04 8.84 21.54
CA LEU A 83 6.43 7.65 20.79
C LEU A 83 7.58 7.95 19.81
N ILE A 84 7.51 9.08 19.11
CA ILE A 84 8.59 9.56 18.23
C ILE A 84 9.85 9.85 19.04
N ALA A 85 9.75 10.53 20.19
CA ALA A 85 10.88 10.77 21.08
C ALA A 85 11.49 9.48 21.66
N ALA A 86 10.69 8.42 21.82
CA ALA A 86 11.16 7.09 22.20
C ALA A 86 11.76 6.28 21.03
N ASP A 87 11.81 6.88 19.84
CA ASP A 87 12.36 6.30 18.62
C ASP A 87 11.58 5.06 18.14
N VAL A 88 10.24 5.15 18.21
CA VAL A 88 9.35 4.11 17.64
C VAL A 88 9.62 3.87 16.16
N LEU A 89 9.98 4.94 15.43
CA LEU A 89 10.21 4.90 13.99
C LEU A 89 11.33 3.93 13.62
N SER A 90 12.48 4.01 14.28
CA SER A 90 13.59 3.11 13.97
C SER A 90 13.26 1.66 14.29
N VAL A 91 12.49 1.41 15.35
CA VAL A 91 12.06 0.05 15.69
C VAL A 91 11.20 -0.56 14.58
N TYR A 92 10.24 0.19 14.02
CA TYR A 92 9.43 -0.31 12.91
C TYR A 92 10.26 -0.54 11.64
N PHE A 93 11.18 0.35 11.29
CA PHE A 93 12.11 0.11 10.18
C PHE A 93 12.94 -1.15 10.40
N ASP A 94 13.53 -1.31 11.58
CA ASP A 94 14.40 -2.46 11.89
C ASP A 94 13.62 -3.79 11.80
N ILE A 95 12.34 -3.80 12.20
CA ILE A 95 11.47 -4.97 12.07
C ILE A 95 11.17 -5.27 10.60
N ILE A 96 10.74 -4.28 9.82
CA ILE A 96 10.34 -4.47 8.40
C ILE A 96 11.54 -4.86 7.54
N LEU A 97 12.71 -4.27 7.79
CA LEU A 97 13.93 -4.52 7.04
C LEU A 97 14.61 -5.85 7.39
N ARG A 98 14.09 -6.60 8.37
CA ARG A 98 14.64 -7.91 8.75
C ARG A 98 14.37 -8.94 7.65
N GLU A 99 15.35 -9.78 7.35
CA GLU A 99 15.31 -10.76 6.25
C GLU A 99 14.12 -11.73 6.34
N ASP A 100 13.70 -12.08 7.55
CA ASP A 100 12.59 -13.00 7.80
C ASP A 100 11.25 -12.30 8.05
N PHE A 101 11.13 -11.00 7.78
CA PHE A 101 9.89 -10.27 8.03
C PHE A 101 8.76 -10.75 7.11
N TRP A 102 8.99 -10.70 5.79
CA TRP A 102 7.98 -11.00 4.77
C TRP A 102 7.51 -12.47 4.73
N PRO A 103 8.35 -13.47 5.01
CA PRO A 103 7.89 -14.86 5.09
C PRO A 103 7.02 -15.18 6.31
N ARG A 104 6.97 -14.31 7.32
CA ARG A 104 6.18 -14.55 8.55
C ARG A 104 4.69 -14.46 8.27
N ASP A 105 3.91 -14.97 9.23
CA ASP A 105 2.46 -14.98 9.13
C ASP A 105 1.87 -13.57 9.03
N TRP A 106 0.77 -13.48 8.27
CA TRP A 106 0.07 -12.23 8.00
C TRP A 106 -0.36 -11.50 9.28
N TYR A 107 -0.69 -12.22 10.35
CA TYR A 107 -1.09 -11.62 11.63
C TYR A 107 0.06 -10.90 12.36
N PHE A 108 1.31 -11.16 11.99
CA PHE A 108 2.47 -10.41 12.47
C PHE A 108 2.84 -9.28 11.51
N VAL A 109 2.82 -9.56 10.21
CA VAL A 109 3.17 -8.58 9.17
C VAL A 109 2.17 -7.42 9.16
N CYS A 110 0.87 -7.70 9.23
CA CYS A 110 -0.20 -6.71 9.14
C CYS A 110 -0.09 -5.62 10.22
N PRO A 111 -0.04 -5.92 11.54
CA PRO A 111 0.05 -4.89 12.56
C PRO A 111 1.34 -4.05 12.50
N VAL A 112 2.43 -4.63 11.99
CA VAL A 112 3.68 -3.88 11.79
C VAL A 112 3.54 -2.88 10.64
N ILE A 113 2.95 -3.30 9.51
CA ILE A 113 2.68 -2.40 8.38
C ILE A 113 1.69 -1.31 8.79
N GLU A 114 0.60 -1.66 9.48
CA GLU A 114 -0.38 -0.69 9.97
C GLU A 114 0.25 0.32 10.93
N GLY A 115 1.07 -0.13 11.89
CA GLY A 115 1.77 0.78 12.79
C GLY A 115 2.70 1.74 12.05
N MET A 116 3.41 1.25 11.02
CA MET A 116 4.22 2.12 10.16
C MET A 116 3.34 3.15 9.41
N THR A 117 2.21 2.72 8.86
CA THR A 117 1.22 3.60 8.22
C THR A 117 0.76 4.68 9.17
N GLY A 118 0.44 4.33 10.43
CA GLY A 118 0.06 5.29 11.45
C GLY A 118 1.13 6.37 11.71
N ILE A 119 2.42 5.99 11.73
CA ILE A 119 3.53 6.93 11.92
C ILE A 119 3.63 7.91 10.74
N VAL A 120 3.49 7.41 9.51
CA VAL A 120 3.53 8.24 8.29
C VAL A 120 2.34 9.18 8.26
N ARG A 121 1.14 8.67 8.55
CA ARG A 121 -0.10 9.43 8.61
C ARG A 121 -0.02 10.54 9.66
N TYR A 122 0.56 10.28 10.83
CA TYR A 122 0.85 11.32 11.82
C TYR A 122 1.72 12.44 11.24
N ALA A 123 2.82 12.10 10.55
CA ALA A 123 3.70 13.11 9.95
C ALA A 123 2.98 13.97 8.89
N VAL A 124 2.08 13.36 8.11
CA VAL A 124 1.21 14.03 7.14
C VAL A 124 0.22 14.97 7.84
N ASP A 125 -0.58 14.45 8.78
CA ASP A 125 -1.69 15.17 9.42
C ASP A 125 -1.18 16.30 10.32
N ALA A 126 -0.15 16.04 11.13
CA ALA A 126 0.45 17.02 12.03
C ALA A 126 1.40 17.98 11.30
N LYS A 127 1.66 17.76 10.00
CA LYS A 127 2.66 18.49 9.20
C LYS A 127 4.03 18.51 9.89
N ASP A 128 4.39 17.42 10.54
CA ASP A 128 5.65 17.28 11.27
C ASP A 128 6.80 17.07 10.28
N LYS A 129 7.43 18.19 9.90
CA LYS A 129 8.52 18.21 8.92
C LYS A 129 9.75 17.42 9.38
N GLU A 130 9.99 17.28 10.68
CA GLU A 130 11.18 16.59 11.15
C GLU A 130 10.99 15.08 11.04
N THR A 131 9.87 14.57 11.57
CA THR A 131 9.49 13.17 11.39
C THR A 131 9.37 12.82 9.90
N GLY A 132 8.78 13.71 9.11
CA GLY A 132 8.68 13.57 7.65
C GLY A 132 10.02 13.44 6.95
N ARG A 133 11.02 14.26 7.31
CA ARG A 133 12.39 14.14 6.75
C ARG A 133 13.04 12.81 7.08
N VAL A 134 12.91 12.33 8.32
CA VAL A 134 13.51 11.04 8.72
C VAL A 134 12.84 9.88 7.98
N LEU A 135 11.50 9.91 7.85
CA LEU A 135 10.73 8.94 7.08
C LEU A 135 11.16 8.89 5.63
N LEU A 136 11.28 10.05 4.97
CA LEU A 136 11.66 10.15 3.56
C LEU A 136 13.12 9.77 3.33
N ALA A 137 14.03 10.08 4.25
CA ALA A 137 15.44 9.68 4.16
C ALA A 137 15.62 8.15 4.15
N ARG A 138 14.77 7.41 4.87
CA ARG A 138 14.81 5.94 4.94
C ARG A 138 13.87 5.26 3.93
N ALA A 139 13.04 6.02 3.23
CA ALA A 139 12.07 5.49 2.28
C ALA A 139 12.69 4.64 1.16
N PRO A 140 13.80 5.03 0.50
CA PRO A 140 14.38 4.21 -0.57
C PRO A 140 14.78 2.80 -0.10
N GLN A 141 15.32 2.68 1.11
CA GLN A 141 15.69 1.38 1.69
C GLN A 141 14.45 0.53 1.98
N LEU A 142 13.42 1.12 2.57
CA LEU A 142 12.15 0.45 2.88
C LEU A 142 11.47 -0.06 1.61
N TRP A 143 11.26 0.82 0.64
CA TRP A 143 10.52 0.47 -0.58
C TRP A 143 11.29 -0.49 -1.47
N ARG A 144 12.62 -0.41 -1.49
CA ARG A 144 13.46 -1.41 -2.15
C ARG A 144 13.33 -2.77 -1.47
N ASN A 145 13.37 -2.83 -0.14
CA ASN A 145 13.20 -4.10 0.59
C ASN A 145 11.82 -4.71 0.33
N ILE A 146 10.75 -3.90 0.38
CA ILE A 146 9.39 -4.29 0.00
C ILE A 146 9.37 -4.86 -1.42
N TRP A 147 9.95 -4.13 -2.39
CA TRP A 147 10.01 -4.56 -3.79
C TRP A 147 10.78 -5.88 -4.00
N GLU A 148 11.91 -6.07 -3.33
CA GLU A 148 12.71 -7.29 -3.41
C GLU A 148 11.93 -8.52 -2.91
N HIS A 149 11.00 -8.33 -1.96
CA HIS A 149 10.14 -9.38 -1.39
C HIS A 149 8.73 -9.45 -2.02
N ARG A 150 8.48 -8.76 -3.13
CA ARG A 150 7.16 -8.68 -3.80
C ARG A 150 6.47 -10.02 -4.08
N HIS A 151 7.24 -11.07 -4.33
CA HIS A 151 6.73 -12.43 -4.57
C HIS A 151 6.05 -13.06 -3.34
N GLN A 152 6.28 -12.50 -2.15
CA GLN A 152 5.71 -12.94 -0.88
C GLN A 152 4.46 -12.15 -0.52
N PHE A 153 4.09 -11.16 -1.32
CA PHE A 153 2.91 -10.33 -1.07
C PHE A 153 1.65 -11.18 -1.15
N LYS A 154 0.98 -11.26 -0.01
CA LYS A 154 -0.34 -11.85 0.15
C LYS A 154 -1.24 -10.75 0.71
N SER A 155 -2.53 -10.84 0.40
CA SER A 155 -3.53 -9.97 1.03
C SER A 155 -3.37 -10.06 2.55
N LEU A 156 -3.15 -8.91 3.19
CA LEU A 156 -3.03 -8.80 4.64
C LEU A 156 -4.41 -8.54 5.29
N ARG A 157 -5.42 -8.29 4.45
CA ARG A 157 -6.83 -8.19 4.84
C ARG A 157 -7.42 -9.53 5.23
N THR A 158 -8.22 -9.49 6.27
CA THR A 158 -9.11 -10.59 6.63
C THR A 158 -10.37 -10.62 5.80
N TYR A 159 -11.14 -11.68 6.02
CA TYR A 159 -12.47 -11.81 5.45
C TYR A 159 -13.36 -10.60 5.81
N MET A 160 -13.34 -10.15 7.07
CA MET A 160 -14.14 -8.99 7.50
C MET A 160 -13.66 -7.70 6.82
N ASP A 161 -12.34 -7.50 6.71
CA ASP A 161 -11.79 -6.31 6.07
C ASP A 161 -12.18 -6.21 4.59
N ARG A 162 -12.32 -7.36 3.91
CA ARG A 162 -12.80 -7.44 2.52
C ARG A 162 -14.28 -7.13 2.42
N ASP A 163 -15.10 -7.68 3.32
CA ASP A 163 -16.54 -7.40 3.38
C ASP A 163 -16.81 -5.90 3.63
N ASP A 164 -16.00 -5.28 4.48
CA ASP A 164 -16.06 -3.84 4.79
C ASP A 164 -15.32 -2.95 3.77
N ASN A 165 -14.75 -3.55 2.71
CA ASN A 165 -14.05 -2.86 1.63
C ASN A 165 -12.89 -1.96 2.10
N TYR A 166 -12.18 -2.37 3.17
CA TYR A 166 -10.98 -1.68 3.64
C TYR A 166 -9.83 -1.82 2.62
N PRO A 167 -8.95 -0.81 2.47
CA PRO A 167 -7.77 -0.94 1.62
C PRO A 167 -6.80 -1.98 2.17
N GLU A 168 -5.89 -2.49 1.33
CA GLU A 168 -4.80 -3.32 1.86
C GLU A 168 -3.82 -2.46 2.68
N PRO A 169 -3.29 -2.95 3.82
CA PRO A 169 -2.33 -2.20 4.63
C PRO A 169 -1.13 -1.64 3.86
N LEU A 170 -0.59 -2.39 2.91
CA LEU A 170 0.52 -1.92 2.05
C LEU A 170 0.09 -0.80 1.08
N VAL A 171 -1.17 -0.84 0.63
CA VAL A 171 -1.80 0.19 -0.23
C VAL A 171 -2.02 1.47 0.58
N GLU A 172 -2.43 1.37 1.84
CA GLU A 172 -2.51 2.56 2.71
C GLU A 172 -1.13 3.15 2.98
N LEU A 173 -0.15 2.31 3.33
CA LEU A 173 1.21 2.75 3.64
C LEU A 173 1.79 3.57 2.49
N ILE A 174 1.62 3.09 1.25
CA ILE A 174 2.20 3.75 0.09
C ILE A 174 1.48 5.03 -0.31
N ASP A 175 0.16 5.12 -0.11
CA ASP A 175 -0.59 6.37 -0.33
C ASP A 175 -0.17 7.45 0.68
N ASP A 176 -0.04 7.08 1.96
CA ASP A 176 0.42 8.00 3.01
C ASP A 176 1.86 8.48 2.74
N TYR A 177 2.75 7.59 2.30
CA TYR A 177 4.11 7.95 1.91
C TYR A 177 4.18 8.84 0.67
N ALA A 178 3.36 8.56 -0.35
CA ALA A 178 3.29 9.39 -1.55
C ALA A 178 2.76 10.79 -1.22
N THR A 179 1.77 10.87 -0.32
CA THR A 179 1.28 12.15 0.20
C THR A 179 2.37 12.88 0.99
N LEU A 180 3.09 12.19 1.88
CA LEU A 180 4.21 12.77 2.61
C LEU A 180 5.31 13.30 1.68
N TYR A 181 5.68 12.53 0.66
CA TYR A 181 6.67 12.92 -0.33
C TYR A 181 6.22 14.20 -1.07
N TYR A 182 4.97 14.23 -1.54
CA TYR A 182 4.42 15.38 -2.24
C TYR A 182 4.38 16.63 -1.36
N LEU A 183 4.03 16.50 -0.06
CA LEU A 183 4.05 17.63 0.88
C LEU A 183 5.46 18.22 1.10
N HIS A 184 6.50 17.41 0.94
CA HIS A 184 7.89 17.84 1.13
C HIS A 184 8.57 18.34 -0.15
N HIS A 185 8.20 17.78 -1.30
CA HIS A 185 8.91 17.99 -2.57
C HIS A 185 8.05 18.63 -3.66
N GLU A 186 6.73 18.75 -3.47
CA GLU A 186 5.75 19.28 -4.45
C GLU A 186 5.74 18.54 -5.80
N VAL A 187 6.32 17.34 -5.83
CA VAL A 187 6.39 16.47 -7.00
C VAL A 187 6.10 15.03 -6.60
N ALA A 188 5.71 14.19 -7.56
CA ALA A 188 5.52 12.77 -7.33
C ALA A 188 6.86 12.05 -7.00
N PRO A 189 6.84 10.95 -6.23
CA PRO A 189 8.05 10.19 -5.94
C PRO A 189 8.71 9.67 -7.22
N PRO A 190 10.02 9.87 -7.44
CA PRO A 190 10.70 9.39 -8.63
C PRO A 190 10.98 7.87 -8.54
N LEU A 191 11.34 7.24 -9.66
CA LEU A 191 11.47 5.78 -9.78
C LEU A 191 12.50 5.19 -8.81
N GLU A 192 13.56 5.92 -8.50
CA GLU A 192 14.66 5.54 -7.62
C GLU A 192 14.21 5.31 -6.17
N THR A 193 13.05 5.85 -5.79
CA THR A 193 12.46 5.62 -4.46
C THR A 193 11.82 4.24 -4.32
N TYR A 194 11.67 3.47 -5.40
CA TYR A 194 10.91 2.22 -5.47
C TYR A 194 9.40 2.34 -5.12
N MET A 195 8.89 3.49 -4.66
CA MET A 195 7.46 3.70 -4.46
C MET A 195 6.66 3.42 -5.74
N PRO A 196 7.05 3.94 -6.93
CA PRO A 196 6.29 3.64 -8.15
C PRO A 196 6.25 2.15 -8.49
N HIS A 197 7.33 1.41 -8.23
CA HIS A 197 7.41 -0.03 -8.48
C HIS A 197 6.42 -0.80 -7.61
N VAL A 198 6.44 -0.52 -6.31
CA VAL A 198 5.54 -1.15 -5.34
C VAL A 198 4.10 -0.76 -5.60
N ALA A 199 3.82 0.50 -5.95
CA ALA A 199 2.47 1.00 -6.18
C ALA A 199 1.81 0.34 -7.39
N ILE A 200 2.52 0.23 -8.51
CA ILE A 200 1.99 -0.45 -9.71
C ILE A 200 1.78 -1.95 -9.43
N HIS A 201 2.73 -2.60 -8.76
CA HIS A 201 2.58 -4.01 -8.41
C HIS A 201 1.39 -4.24 -7.48
N ALA A 202 1.23 -3.41 -6.43
CA ALA A 202 0.09 -3.44 -5.53
C ALA A 202 -1.24 -3.24 -6.28
N TRP A 203 -1.31 -2.27 -7.21
CA TRP A 203 -2.47 -2.07 -8.08
C TRP A 203 -2.83 -3.32 -8.88
N MET A 204 -1.84 -4.03 -9.41
CA MET A 204 -2.09 -5.24 -10.18
C MET A 204 -2.59 -6.41 -9.33
N ILE A 205 -2.05 -6.60 -8.11
CA ILE A 205 -2.35 -7.80 -7.30
C ILE A 205 -3.54 -7.65 -6.35
N TYR A 206 -3.87 -6.44 -5.87
CA TYR A 206 -4.75 -6.29 -4.71
C TYR A 206 -6.20 -5.85 -4.96
N ASP A 207 -6.52 -5.22 -6.09
CA ASP A 207 -7.87 -4.60 -6.21
C ASP A 207 -9.02 -5.56 -6.47
N GLN A 208 -8.73 -6.87 -6.58
CA GLN A 208 -9.77 -7.90 -6.54
C GLN A 208 -10.61 -7.87 -5.26
N ASN A 209 -10.10 -7.32 -4.15
CA ASN A 209 -10.83 -7.34 -2.88
C ASN A 209 -11.04 -5.96 -2.24
N GLY A 210 -10.79 -4.83 -2.91
CA GLY A 210 -11.15 -3.48 -2.41
C GLY A 210 -10.41 -2.30 -3.08
N PRO A 211 -10.54 -1.06 -2.57
CA PRO A 211 -10.16 0.14 -3.32
C PRO A 211 -8.64 0.33 -3.34
N VAL A 212 -8.01 0.05 -4.48
CA VAL A 212 -6.57 0.31 -4.70
C VAL A 212 -6.32 1.60 -5.49
N ASN A 213 -7.38 2.27 -5.94
CA ASN A 213 -7.30 3.54 -6.66
C ASN A 213 -6.77 4.70 -5.80
N THR A 214 -6.55 4.50 -4.50
CA THR A 214 -5.93 5.48 -3.61
C THR A 214 -4.45 5.70 -3.92
N VAL A 215 -3.74 4.71 -4.46
CA VAL A 215 -2.27 4.79 -4.67
C VAL A 215 -1.85 5.58 -5.92
N ASN A 216 -2.78 6.27 -6.57
CA ASN A 216 -2.55 7.08 -7.76
C ASN A 216 -1.37 8.06 -7.62
N LYS A 217 -1.22 8.68 -6.43
CA LYS A 217 -0.11 9.61 -6.16
C LYS A 217 1.26 8.93 -6.20
N ALA A 218 1.33 7.65 -5.81
CA ALA A 218 2.59 6.91 -5.69
C ALA A 218 3.21 6.53 -7.04
N TYR A 219 2.40 6.41 -8.11
CA TYR A 219 2.88 6.15 -9.46
C TYR A 219 2.60 7.31 -10.45
N ALA A 220 2.15 8.47 -9.97
CA ALA A 220 1.89 9.63 -10.83
C ALA A 220 3.13 10.09 -11.62
N CYS A 221 4.34 9.83 -11.12
CA CYS A 221 5.60 10.16 -11.81
C CYS A 221 5.74 9.43 -13.16
N VAL A 222 5.10 8.27 -13.33
CA VAL A 222 5.27 7.37 -14.48
C VAL A 222 4.79 8.02 -15.77
N ILE A 223 3.79 8.93 -15.69
CA ILE A 223 3.35 9.75 -16.83
C ILE A 223 4.52 10.57 -17.39
N ASN A 224 5.31 11.16 -16.49
CA ASN A 224 6.36 12.11 -16.83
C ASN A 224 7.68 11.42 -17.17
N CYS A 225 7.80 10.11 -16.93
CA CYS A 225 8.95 9.32 -17.35
C CYS A 225 8.91 9.07 -18.87
N SER A 226 9.94 9.57 -19.57
CA SER A 226 10.17 9.28 -20.99
C SER A 226 11.19 8.17 -21.18
N GLY A 227 11.03 7.38 -22.24
CA GLY A 227 12.01 6.37 -22.69
C GLY A 227 12.19 5.16 -21.78
N ASP A 228 13.43 4.65 -21.78
CA ASP A 228 13.91 3.38 -21.22
C ASP A 228 13.56 3.13 -19.73
N PRO A 229 13.62 4.10 -18.79
CA PRO A 229 13.29 3.84 -17.39
C PRO A 229 11.84 3.38 -17.15
N LYS A 230 10.89 3.92 -17.92
CA LYS A 230 9.49 3.53 -17.86
C LYS A 230 9.28 2.12 -18.43
N GLU A 231 9.95 1.81 -19.53
CA GLU A 231 9.91 0.49 -20.17
C GLU A 231 10.50 -0.59 -19.26
N ARG A 232 11.61 -0.29 -18.57
CA ARG A 232 12.20 -1.18 -17.56
C ARG A 232 11.27 -1.41 -16.39
N LEU A 233 10.65 -0.35 -15.84
CA LEU A 233 9.68 -0.47 -14.76
C LEU A 233 8.56 -1.45 -15.10
N PHE A 234 7.92 -1.27 -16.27
CA PHE A 234 6.88 -2.19 -16.70
C PHE A 234 7.44 -3.58 -17.03
N SER A 235 8.62 -3.69 -17.64
CA SER A 235 9.26 -4.99 -17.87
C SER A 235 9.48 -5.76 -16.55
N ASP A 236 9.97 -5.10 -15.51
CA ASP A 236 10.24 -5.73 -14.21
C ASP A 236 8.95 -6.20 -13.52
N ILE A 237 7.85 -5.48 -13.71
CA ILE A 237 6.55 -5.83 -13.14
C ILE A 237 5.81 -6.90 -13.98
N LEU A 238 5.89 -6.80 -15.31
CA LEU A 238 5.12 -7.61 -16.24
C LEU A 238 5.82 -8.91 -16.63
N LEU A 239 7.15 -8.88 -16.78
CA LEU A 239 7.94 -9.95 -17.38
C LEU A 239 8.87 -10.64 -16.37
N SER A 240 9.06 -10.11 -15.16
CA SER A 240 9.88 -10.83 -14.17
C SER A 240 9.18 -12.12 -13.71
N PRO A 241 9.93 -13.17 -13.34
CA PRO A 241 9.36 -14.42 -12.82
C PRO A 241 8.48 -14.23 -11.57
N SER A 242 8.74 -13.15 -10.82
CA SER A 242 8.00 -12.69 -9.65
C SER A 242 6.95 -11.62 -9.96
N GLY A 243 6.80 -11.26 -11.24
CA GLY A 243 5.86 -10.26 -11.73
C GLY A 243 4.44 -10.84 -11.88
N VAL A 244 3.53 -10.02 -12.38
CA VAL A 244 2.12 -10.41 -12.53
C VAL A 244 1.87 -11.24 -13.80
N GLY A 245 2.78 -11.16 -14.77
CA GLY A 245 2.63 -11.77 -16.08
C GLY A 245 1.68 -10.98 -17.00
N ALA A 246 1.85 -11.14 -18.30
CA ALA A 246 1.05 -10.44 -19.31
C ALA A 246 -0.46 -10.74 -19.19
N GLU A 247 -0.82 -12.00 -18.91
CA GLU A 247 -2.22 -12.42 -18.75
C GLU A 247 -2.89 -11.75 -17.55
N GLY A 248 -2.23 -11.74 -16.39
CA GLY A 248 -2.75 -11.09 -15.19
C GLY A 248 -3.00 -9.59 -15.40
N VAL A 249 -2.16 -8.94 -16.20
CA VAL A 249 -2.31 -7.52 -16.55
C VAL A 249 -3.46 -7.27 -17.51
N VAL A 250 -3.64 -8.15 -18.51
CA VAL A 250 -4.82 -8.07 -19.40
C VAL A 250 -6.10 -8.28 -18.61
N LEU A 251 -6.15 -9.27 -17.72
CA LEU A 251 -7.30 -9.51 -16.84
C LEU A 251 -7.56 -8.31 -15.93
N ARG A 252 -6.50 -7.69 -15.41
CA ARG A 252 -6.58 -6.47 -14.61
C ARG A 252 -7.19 -5.31 -15.39
N LEU A 253 -6.66 -5.01 -16.57
CA LEU A 253 -7.15 -3.95 -17.45
C LEU A 253 -8.61 -4.19 -17.85
N LYS A 254 -8.97 -5.45 -18.15
CA LYS A 254 -10.34 -5.84 -18.45
C LYS A 254 -11.30 -5.47 -17.31
N ARG A 255 -10.95 -5.80 -16.06
CA ARG A 255 -11.77 -5.47 -14.89
C ARG A 255 -11.88 -3.97 -14.67
N GLU A 256 -10.77 -3.24 -14.78
CA GLU A 256 -10.76 -1.77 -14.68
C GLU A 256 -11.75 -1.16 -15.68
N PHE A 257 -11.70 -1.61 -16.94
CA PHE A 257 -12.59 -1.13 -18.00
C PHE A 257 -14.06 -1.51 -17.75
N GLN A 258 -14.33 -2.71 -17.24
CA GLN A 258 -15.68 -3.15 -16.90
C GLN A 258 -16.28 -2.35 -15.73
N GLY A 259 -15.47 -2.06 -14.70
CA GLY A 259 -15.89 -1.27 -13.53
C GLY A 259 -16.07 0.21 -13.81
N THR A 260 -15.38 0.75 -14.83
CA THR A 260 -15.41 2.16 -15.18
C THR A 260 -16.74 2.57 -15.85
N GLN A 261 -17.55 3.39 -15.17
CA GLN A 261 -18.84 3.84 -15.71
C GLN A 261 -18.79 5.23 -16.38
N THR A 262 -17.80 6.05 -16.04
CA THR A 262 -17.69 7.44 -16.55
C THR A 262 -16.26 7.77 -16.96
N ALA A 263 -16.12 8.77 -17.82
CA ALA A 263 -14.79 9.28 -18.22
C ALA A 263 -13.99 9.79 -17.01
N ALA A 264 -14.66 10.41 -16.03
CA ALA A 264 -14.02 10.89 -14.81
C ALA A 264 -13.41 9.76 -13.98
N MET A 265 -14.07 8.59 -13.89
CA MET A 265 -13.52 7.41 -13.22
C MET A 265 -12.25 6.92 -13.93
N LEU A 266 -12.27 6.81 -15.27
CA LEU A 266 -11.09 6.36 -16.02
C LEU A 266 -9.91 7.31 -15.84
N ASN A 267 -10.18 8.61 -15.82
CA ASN A 267 -9.15 9.64 -15.71
C ASN A 267 -8.40 9.59 -14.37
N GLN A 268 -8.99 9.02 -13.31
CA GLN A 268 -8.26 8.78 -12.05
C GLN A 268 -7.09 7.81 -12.26
N SER A 269 -7.26 6.83 -13.14
CA SER A 269 -6.24 5.81 -13.46
C SER A 269 -5.37 6.19 -14.67
N ASN A 270 -5.53 7.40 -15.25
CA ASN A 270 -4.79 7.85 -16.43
C ASN A 270 -3.27 7.76 -16.23
N ALA A 271 -2.82 8.03 -14.99
CA ALA A 271 -1.42 7.99 -14.64
C ALA A 271 -0.72 6.67 -14.92
N LEU A 272 -1.51 5.59 -14.89
CA LEU A 272 -1.05 4.24 -15.14
C LEU A 272 -1.42 3.77 -16.55
N LEU A 273 -2.67 4.00 -16.95
CA LEU A 273 -3.22 3.46 -18.19
C LEU A 273 -2.55 4.03 -19.44
N LEU A 274 -2.20 5.31 -19.45
CA LEU A 274 -1.57 5.95 -20.61
C LEU A 274 -0.13 5.42 -20.84
N PRO A 275 0.74 5.34 -19.82
CA PRO A 275 2.00 4.61 -19.90
C PRO A 275 1.86 3.16 -20.38
N LEU A 276 0.90 2.40 -19.83
CA LEU A 276 0.67 1.00 -20.20
C LEU A 276 0.23 0.84 -21.66
N ALA A 277 -0.62 1.75 -22.16
CA ALA A 277 -1.04 1.76 -23.56
C ALA A 277 0.13 2.02 -24.53
N SER A 278 1.19 2.69 -24.07
CA SER A 278 2.41 2.88 -24.87
C SER A 278 3.36 1.69 -24.79
N PHE A 279 3.25 0.85 -23.75
CA PHE A 279 4.11 -0.30 -23.49
C PHE A 279 3.53 -1.61 -24.04
N LEU A 280 2.74 -1.55 -25.11
CA LEU A 280 1.94 -2.68 -25.55
C LEU A 280 2.73 -3.80 -26.23
N GLU A 281 4.00 -3.65 -26.60
CA GLU A 281 4.71 -4.72 -27.34
C GLU A 281 4.66 -6.10 -26.65
N PRO A 282 4.92 -6.22 -25.33
CA PRO A 282 4.78 -7.49 -24.63
C PRO A 282 3.32 -7.91 -24.42
N LEU A 283 2.38 -6.95 -24.39
CA LEU A 283 0.95 -7.20 -24.24
C LEU A 283 0.26 -7.51 -25.58
N ARG A 284 0.86 -7.18 -26.73
CA ARG A 284 0.25 -7.26 -28.06
C ARG A 284 -0.15 -8.69 -28.44
N TYR A 285 0.57 -9.69 -27.96
CA TYR A 285 0.28 -11.10 -28.25
C TYR A 285 -0.96 -11.64 -27.52
N PHE A 286 -1.27 -11.13 -26.33
CA PHE A 286 -2.35 -11.67 -25.46
C PHE A 286 -3.49 -10.68 -25.23
N GLY A 287 -3.20 -9.38 -25.22
CA GLY A 287 -4.11 -8.32 -24.80
C GLY A 287 -4.88 -7.62 -25.91
N LYS A 288 -4.34 -7.53 -27.13
CA LYS A 288 -4.97 -6.72 -28.20
C LYS A 288 -6.39 -7.20 -28.49
N HIS A 289 -6.58 -8.49 -28.75
CA HIS A 289 -7.92 -9.05 -28.98
C HIS A 289 -8.78 -9.11 -27.72
N ALA A 290 -8.18 -9.39 -26.57
CA ALA A 290 -8.89 -9.54 -25.30
C ALA A 290 -9.49 -8.23 -24.77
N LEU A 291 -8.85 -7.09 -25.07
CA LEU A 291 -9.29 -5.76 -24.62
C LEU A 291 -10.12 -5.00 -25.67
N MET A 292 -10.06 -5.38 -26.95
CA MET A 292 -10.79 -4.69 -28.03
C MET A 292 -12.30 -4.56 -27.76
N ALA A 293 -12.95 -5.62 -27.29
CA ALA A 293 -14.37 -5.58 -26.98
C ALA A 293 -14.67 -4.58 -25.84
N GLU A 294 -13.89 -4.63 -24.75
CA GLU A 294 -14.07 -3.72 -23.61
C GLU A 294 -13.80 -2.26 -23.98
N VAL A 295 -12.77 -2.03 -24.78
CA VAL A 295 -12.43 -0.71 -25.33
C VAL A 295 -13.61 -0.17 -26.16
N SER A 296 -14.18 -0.98 -27.05
CA SER A 296 -15.34 -0.56 -27.84
C SER A 296 -16.53 -0.21 -26.94
N PHE A 297 -16.84 -1.05 -25.94
CA PHE A 297 -17.92 -0.78 -24.99
C PHE A 297 -17.67 0.47 -24.14
N MET A 298 -16.43 0.79 -23.80
CA MET A 298 -16.09 2.04 -23.09
C MET A 298 -16.35 3.27 -23.95
N VAL A 299 -16.05 3.22 -25.25
CA VAL A 299 -16.27 4.37 -26.14
C VAL A 299 -17.76 4.73 -26.16
N ASP A 300 -18.64 3.74 -26.31
CA ASP A 300 -20.08 3.94 -26.26
C ASP A 300 -20.54 4.45 -24.89
N ARG A 301 -20.04 3.85 -23.79
CA ARG A 301 -20.36 4.30 -22.43
C ARG A 301 -19.99 5.77 -22.21
N PHE A 302 -18.80 6.21 -22.61
CA PHE A 302 -18.36 7.59 -22.40
C PHE A 302 -19.08 8.61 -23.27
N ARG A 303 -19.51 8.20 -24.47
CA ARG A 303 -20.36 9.04 -25.32
C ARG A 303 -21.61 9.45 -24.55
N ASP A 304 -22.24 8.48 -23.92
CA ASP A 304 -23.56 8.63 -23.29
C ASP A 304 -23.48 9.00 -21.80
N SER A 305 -22.31 8.86 -21.14
CA SER A 305 -22.12 9.20 -19.73
C SER A 305 -22.03 10.72 -19.47
N PRO A 306 -22.33 11.19 -18.24
CA PRO A 306 -21.98 12.54 -17.80
C PRO A 306 -20.47 12.80 -17.88
N GLY A 307 -20.08 14.06 -18.03
CA GLY A 307 -18.68 14.52 -18.04
C GLY A 307 -18.45 15.68 -18.99
N THR A 308 -17.38 16.43 -18.74
CA THR A 308 -16.92 17.53 -19.60
C THR A 308 -16.33 16.98 -20.90
N ALA A 309 -16.31 17.82 -21.95
CA ALA A 309 -15.67 17.45 -23.21
C ALA A 309 -14.19 17.10 -23.03
N ALA A 310 -13.48 17.79 -22.13
CA ALA A 310 -12.09 17.53 -21.81
C ALA A 310 -11.88 16.15 -21.17
N GLU A 311 -12.72 15.79 -20.18
CA GLU A 311 -12.65 14.48 -19.53
C GLU A 311 -12.90 13.34 -20.54
N LYS A 312 -13.93 13.48 -21.38
CA LYS A 312 -14.26 12.49 -22.42
C LYS A 312 -13.13 12.35 -23.44
N THR A 313 -12.54 13.47 -23.87
CA THR A 313 -11.41 13.47 -24.82
C THR A 313 -10.18 12.77 -24.25
N SER A 314 -9.86 13.04 -22.98
CA SER A 314 -8.76 12.36 -22.28
C SER A 314 -9.01 10.86 -22.16
N ALA A 315 -10.22 10.47 -21.74
CA ALA A 315 -10.61 9.07 -21.63
C ALA A 315 -10.54 8.34 -22.99
N TYR A 316 -11.05 8.95 -24.07
CA TYR A 316 -10.92 8.37 -25.42
C TYR A 316 -9.46 8.21 -25.84
N THR A 317 -8.59 9.16 -25.49
CA THR A 317 -7.16 9.06 -25.82
C THR A 317 -6.51 7.84 -25.18
N ILE A 318 -6.82 7.58 -23.90
CA ILE A 318 -6.36 6.39 -23.17
C ILE A 318 -6.85 5.12 -23.87
N VAL A 319 -8.17 5.05 -24.08
CA VAL A 319 -8.85 3.87 -24.63
C VAL A 319 -8.38 3.55 -26.05
N LEU A 320 -8.27 4.55 -26.92
CA LEU A 320 -7.74 4.39 -28.27
C LEU A 320 -6.25 4.05 -28.29
N GLY A 321 -5.50 4.40 -27.25
CA GLY A 321 -4.12 3.96 -27.06
C GLY A 321 -4.00 2.43 -27.04
N PHE A 322 -4.96 1.73 -26.44
CA PHE A 322 -5.00 0.27 -26.40
C PHE A 322 -5.35 -0.40 -27.75
N LEU A 323 -5.79 0.37 -28.75
CA LEU A 323 -6.13 -0.15 -30.09
C LEU A 323 -4.98 -0.09 -31.10
N LYS A 324 -3.93 0.72 -30.84
CA LYS A 324 -2.81 0.95 -31.76
C LYS A 324 -1.81 -0.22 -31.77
#